data_AF-A0A944GJV4-F1
#
_entry.id   AF-A0A944GJV4-F1
#
_cell.length_a   1.000
_cell.length_b   1.000
_cell.length_c   1.000
_cell.angle_alpha   90.00
_cell.angle_beta   90.00
_cell.angle_gamma   90.00
#
_symmetry.space_group_name_H-M   'P 1'
#
loop_
_entity.id
_entity.type
_entity.pdbx_description
1 polymer ?
#
loop_
_entity_poly.entity_id
_entity_poly.type
_entity_poly.pdbx_seq_one_letter_code
_entity_poly.pdbx_strand_id
1 'polypeptide(L)'
;MKTKRILSIFIVTAVLVILLAISAFAKTNGVTSGQVNVRSGPGKSHSLVYENLPSGVSLEILETVNSDDGTKPWHHINFTFNGNDYTDCYISSAYVKIISNSDDNNNGTYTSETPKEYASYISALKEKHPNWTFKFYNTGLEWSDVVKGETRPGISAISGTKPISYRSTSHNFRNGVTGYLYGYYIKLNGSKATVTNTDGNLNVRDGIGTSKTNIICSIPAGTVVDYLGFAGTDEKGRNWYQIKYDNGYTFTPIEKPNWYQAHGQVVQYYLDPRNFLDEQSVFMFENLGFDSSAHTVAGVQSILDKAAWAKGTVQTTDGRSISYAEAFYEAGQKYGVSPYHLASRAVQEVGASGSDAAWGSNSTYNGIYNFYSIGANTGMMDGLNWASQSGNYGRPWNTAYKSIVGGAEFIA
;
A
#
# COMPACT_ATOMS: atom_id res chain seq x y z
N MET A 1 25.74 -53.53 -42.01
CA MET A 1 26.23 -52.86 -40.78
C MET A 1 25.03 -52.65 -39.87
N LYS A 2 24.77 -53.51 -38.86
CA LYS A 2 25.30 -53.43 -37.47
C LYS A 2 25.13 -51.99 -36.93
N THR A 3 24.26 -51.68 -35.95
CA THR A 3 23.83 -52.47 -34.79
C THR A 3 22.49 -51.93 -34.23
N LYS A 4 21.54 -52.85 -33.95
CA LYS A 4 20.42 -52.61 -33.03
C LYS A 4 20.94 -52.54 -31.59
N ARG A 5 20.41 -51.63 -30.76
CA ARG A 5 20.25 -51.87 -29.32
C ARG A 5 18.87 -51.41 -28.87
N ILE A 6 18.00 -52.40 -28.68
CA ILE A 6 16.82 -52.37 -27.82
C ILE A 6 17.28 -52.91 -26.46
N LEU A 7 17.00 -52.20 -25.37
CA LEU A 7 16.74 -52.70 -24.00
C LEU A 7 16.65 -51.46 -23.09
N SER A 8 15.77 -51.30 -22.11
CA SER A 8 14.46 -51.86 -21.74
C SER A 8 13.99 -51.03 -20.54
N ILE A 9 12.68 -50.76 -20.49
CA ILE A 9 11.81 -50.79 -19.30
C ILE A 9 12.34 -50.09 -18.03
N PHE A 10 11.74 -48.96 -17.67
CA PHE A 10 11.12 -48.82 -16.35
C PHE A 10 9.84 -47.97 -16.45
N ILE A 11 8.75 -48.57 -15.98
CA ILE A 11 7.47 -47.93 -15.72
C ILE A 11 7.71 -46.83 -14.69
N VAL A 12 7.40 -45.58 -15.04
CA VAL A 12 7.02 -44.59 -14.03
C VAL A 12 5.66 -44.10 -14.46
N THR A 13 4.66 -44.70 -13.79
CA THR A 13 3.35 -44.14 -13.53
C THR A 13 3.39 -42.62 -13.60
N ALA A 14 2.61 -42.06 -14.52
CA ALA A 14 2.17 -40.68 -14.41
C ALA A 14 1.38 -40.56 -13.11
N VAL A 15 2.11 -40.32 -12.01
CA VAL A 15 1.54 -39.70 -10.83
C VAL A 15 1.24 -38.29 -11.30
N LEU A 16 -0.01 -38.12 -11.72
CA LEU A 16 -0.72 -36.86 -11.71
C LEU A 16 -0.57 -36.32 -10.28
N VAL A 17 0.55 -35.64 -10.01
CA VAL A 17 0.64 -34.71 -8.90
C VAL A 17 -0.29 -33.59 -9.33
N ILE A 18 -1.57 -33.77 -9.02
CA ILE A 18 -2.45 -32.66 -8.73
C ILE A 18 -1.71 -31.95 -7.60
N LEU A 19 -0.88 -30.96 -7.97
CA LEU A 19 -0.70 -29.81 -7.10
C LEU A 19 -2.13 -29.31 -6.95
N LEU A 20 -2.81 -29.77 -5.89
CA LEU A 20 -3.77 -28.93 -5.23
C LEU A 20 -2.93 -27.70 -4.90
N ALA A 21 -3.07 -26.68 -5.73
CA ALA A 21 -2.85 -25.34 -5.27
C ALA A 21 -3.62 -25.30 -3.96
N ILE A 22 -2.91 -25.35 -2.84
CA ILE A 22 -3.44 -24.79 -1.62
C ILE A 22 -3.57 -23.34 -2.01
N SER A 23 -4.74 -22.98 -2.55
CA SER A 23 -5.20 -21.63 -2.51
C SER A 23 -5.04 -21.28 -1.05
N ALA A 24 -4.03 -20.46 -0.74
CA ALA A 24 -3.99 -19.74 0.51
C ALA A 24 -5.28 -18.91 0.49
N PHE A 25 -6.37 -19.50 0.96
CA PHE A 25 -7.62 -18.81 1.13
C PHE A 25 -7.29 -17.63 2.04
N ALA A 26 -7.65 -16.43 1.58
CA ALA A 26 -7.44 -15.23 2.36
C ALA A 26 -8.00 -15.47 3.76
N LYS A 27 -7.15 -15.35 4.78
CA LYS A 27 -7.49 -15.53 6.19
C LYS A 27 -8.70 -14.65 6.50
N THR A 28 -9.86 -15.26 6.69
CA THR A 28 -11.10 -14.56 7.03
C THR A 28 -11.21 -14.57 8.55
N ASN A 29 -11.37 -13.41 9.17
CA ASN A 29 -11.49 -13.35 10.63
C ASN A 29 -12.96 -13.17 11.03
N GLY A 30 -13.30 -13.55 12.25
CA GLY A 30 -14.64 -13.33 12.80
C GLY A 30 -14.60 -13.15 14.31
N VAL A 31 -15.69 -12.66 14.88
CA VAL A 31 -15.89 -12.60 16.33
C VAL A 31 -17.24 -13.19 16.72
N THR A 32 -17.31 -13.82 17.88
CA THR A 32 -18.57 -14.35 18.41
C THR A 32 -19.54 -13.21 18.75
N SER A 33 -20.74 -13.19 18.15
CA SER A 33 -21.76 -12.15 18.36
C SER A 33 -22.69 -12.42 19.55
N GLY A 34 -22.51 -13.55 20.22
CA GLY A 34 -23.26 -13.99 21.40
C GLY A 34 -22.59 -15.23 22.01
N GLN A 35 -23.13 -15.72 23.12
CA GLN A 35 -22.66 -16.97 23.71
C GLN A 35 -23.01 -18.16 22.81
N VAL A 36 -22.04 -19.04 22.53
CA VAL A 36 -22.20 -20.12 21.56
C VAL A 36 -21.30 -21.32 21.88
N ASN A 37 -21.75 -22.52 21.49
CA ASN A 37 -20.98 -23.75 21.60
C ASN A 37 -20.12 -23.99 20.35
N VAL A 38 -18.88 -24.42 20.54
CA VAL A 38 -17.96 -24.87 19.48
C VAL A 38 -17.94 -26.40 19.46
N ARG A 39 -17.95 -26.99 18.26
CA ARG A 39 -18.12 -28.44 18.05
C ARG A 39 -17.08 -29.02 17.10
N SER A 40 -16.98 -30.34 17.07
CA SER A 40 -16.08 -31.09 16.19
C SER A 40 -16.60 -31.25 14.75
N GLY A 41 -17.78 -30.71 14.42
CA GLY A 41 -18.39 -30.81 13.09
C GLY A 41 -19.59 -29.86 12.91
N PRO A 42 -20.08 -29.69 11.66
CA PRO A 42 -21.03 -28.64 11.28
C PRO A 42 -22.50 -28.97 11.60
N GLY A 43 -22.79 -29.28 12.87
CA GLY A 43 -24.13 -29.61 13.34
C GLY A 43 -24.19 -29.83 14.85
N LYS A 44 -25.41 -29.76 15.42
CA LYS A 44 -25.60 -29.87 16.89
C LYS A 44 -25.37 -31.28 17.45
N SER A 45 -25.34 -32.30 16.61
CA SER A 45 -25.09 -33.71 16.97
C SER A 45 -23.61 -34.03 17.21
N HIS A 46 -22.70 -33.15 16.79
CA HIS A 46 -21.25 -33.32 16.99
C HIS A 46 -20.81 -33.01 18.42
N SER A 47 -19.73 -33.65 18.85
CA SER A 47 -19.13 -33.47 20.18
C SER A 47 -18.79 -32.01 20.45
N LEU A 48 -18.96 -31.57 21.71
CA LEU A 48 -18.53 -30.26 22.15
C LEU A 48 -17.01 -30.20 22.23
N VAL A 49 -16.43 -29.19 21.60
CA VAL A 49 -15.00 -28.84 21.70
C VAL A 49 -14.82 -27.72 22.72
N TYR A 50 -15.75 -26.75 22.74
CA TYR A 50 -15.82 -25.73 23.78
C TYR A 50 -17.27 -25.38 24.08
N GLU A 51 -17.63 -25.36 25.36
CA GLU A 51 -18.98 -25.03 25.81
C GLU A 51 -19.08 -23.55 26.19
N ASN A 52 -20.16 -22.89 25.79
CA ASN A 52 -20.51 -21.54 26.24
C ASN A 52 -19.43 -20.48 25.98
N LEU A 53 -18.78 -20.55 24.81
CA LEU A 53 -17.81 -19.54 24.37
C LEU A 53 -18.48 -18.16 24.39
N PRO A 54 -17.94 -17.18 25.13
CA PRO A 54 -18.59 -15.88 25.29
C PRO A 54 -18.55 -15.07 23.99
N SER A 55 -19.31 -13.97 23.94
CA SER A 55 -19.24 -13.00 22.84
C SER A 55 -17.90 -12.25 22.86
N GLY A 56 -17.41 -11.83 21.69
CA GLY A 56 -16.19 -11.05 21.52
C GLY A 56 -14.91 -11.88 21.37
N VAL A 57 -15.01 -13.21 21.27
CA VAL A 57 -13.85 -14.08 21.04
C VAL A 57 -13.47 -14.05 19.57
N SER A 58 -12.20 -13.78 19.29
CA SER A 58 -11.63 -13.74 17.94
C SER A 58 -11.44 -15.14 17.36
N LEU A 59 -11.85 -15.31 16.10
CA LEU A 59 -11.83 -16.56 15.35
C LEU A 59 -11.09 -16.36 14.02
N GLU A 60 -10.29 -17.33 13.63
CA GLU A 60 -9.83 -17.52 12.26
C GLU A 60 -10.82 -18.45 11.55
N ILE A 61 -11.51 -17.95 10.53
CA ILE A 61 -12.45 -18.70 9.69
C ILE A 61 -11.68 -19.25 8.49
N LEU A 62 -11.61 -20.57 8.41
CA LEU A 62 -10.97 -21.32 7.35
C LEU A 62 -11.90 -21.49 6.15
N GLU A 63 -13.17 -21.82 6.41
CA GLU A 63 -14.21 -21.95 5.39
C GLU A 63 -15.62 -21.89 5.99
N THR A 64 -16.64 -21.77 5.12
CA THR A 64 -18.05 -21.91 5.49
C THR A 64 -18.61 -23.15 4.83
N VAL A 65 -19.16 -24.06 5.63
CA VAL A 65 -19.70 -25.35 5.21
C VAL A 65 -21.21 -25.40 5.45
N ASN A 66 -21.90 -26.21 4.64
CA ASN A 66 -23.32 -26.49 4.86
C ASN A 66 -23.51 -27.22 6.19
N SER A 67 -24.64 -26.98 6.85
CA SER A 67 -24.95 -27.72 8.07
C SER A 67 -25.45 -29.13 7.76
N ASP A 68 -25.03 -30.09 8.58
CA ASP A 68 -25.48 -31.48 8.49
C ASP A 68 -26.99 -31.63 8.77
N ASP A 69 -27.58 -30.71 9.54
CA ASP A 69 -29.00 -30.74 9.95
C ASP A 69 -29.91 -29.89 9.05
N GLY A 70 -29.38 -29.35 7.94
CA GLY A 70 -30.13 -28.52 6.99
C GLY A 70 -30.49 -27.12 7.53
N THR A 71 -29.93 -26.71 8.67
CA THR A 71 -30.09 -25.36 9.21
C THR A 71 -29.07 -24.38 8.61
N LYS A 72 -28.82 -23.24 9.28
CA LYS A 72 -27.85 -22.23 8.82
C LYS A 72 -26.44 -22.83 8.74
N PRO A 73 -25.60 -22.37 7.79
CA PRO A 73 -24.25 -22.91 7.60
C PRO A 73 -23.38 -22.76 8.84
N TRP A 74 -22.26 -23.49 8.88
CA TRP A 74 -21.27 -23.44 9.95
C TRP A 74 -19.95 -22.91 9.42
N HIS A 75 -19.17 -22.24 10.27
CA HIS A 75 -17.81 -21.86 9.98
C HIS A 75 -16.85 -22.89 10.54
N HIS A 76 -15.94 -23.36 9.71
CA HIS A 76 -14.75 -24.09 10.12
C HIS A 76 -13.72 -23.07 10.61
N ILE A 77 -13.27 -23.20 11.86
CA ILE A 77 -12.51 -22.19 12.58
C ILE A 77 -11.29 -22.75 13.33
N ASN A 78 -10.30 -21.89 13.52
CA ASN A 78 -9.31 -21.98 14.58
C ASN A 78 -9.47 -20.77 15.53
N PHE A 79 -9.18 -20.92 16.81
CA PHE A 79 -9.17 -19.80 17.75
C PHE A 79 -8.30 -20.08 18.98
N THR A 80 -7.86 -19.01 19.64
CA THR A 80 -7.14 -19.07 20.92
C THR A 80 -8.01 -18.46 22.00
N PHE A 81 -8.23 -19.17 23.11
CA PHE A 81 -8.99 -18.65 24.24
C PHE A 81 -8.40 -19.13 25.57
N ASN A 82 -8.24 -18.21 26.52
CA ASN A 82 -7.58 -18.44 27.81
C ASN A 82 -6.20 -19.13 27.69
N GLY A 83 -5.42 -18.75 26.68
CA GLY A 83 -4.06 -19.27 26.44
C GLY A 83 -4.01 -20.69 25.84
N ASN A 84 -5.15 -21.26 25.44
CA ASN A 84 -5.22 -22.55 24.75
C ASN A 84 -5.63 -22.35 23.30
N ASP A 85 -4.98 -23.08 22.39
CA ASP A 85 -5.30 -23.09 20.96
C ASP A 85 -6.28 -24.22 20.64
N TYR A 86 -7.31 -23.88 19.87
CA TYR A 86 -8.34 -24.80 19.39
C TYR A 86 -8.34 -24.75 17.87
N THR A 87 -8.03 -25.88 17.24
CA THR A 87 -7.92 -26.01 15.78
C THR A 87 -8.90 -27.04 15.25
N ASP A 88 -9.26 -26.96 13.97
CA ASP A 88 -10.16 -27.92 13.29
C ASP A 88 -11.55 -28.00 13.97
N CYS A 89 -12.11 -26.83 14.27
CA CYS A 89 -13.34 -26.67 15.04
C CYS A 89 -14.47 -26.09 14.18
N TYR A 90 -15.71 -26.25 14.63
CA TYR A 90 -16.89 -25.76 13.92
C TYR A 90 -17.79 -24.93 14.85
N ILE A 91 -18.26 -23.79 14.33
CA ILE A 91 -19.17 -22.88 15.04
C ILE A 91 -20.33 -22.46 14.13
N SER A 92 -21.52 -22.28 14.70
CA SER A 92 -22.70 -21.88 13.91
C SER A 92 -22.54 -20.46 13.38
N SER A 93 -22.72 -20.26 12.06
CA SER A 93 -22.62 -18.93 11.43
C SER A 93 -23.58 -17.90 12.02
N ALA A 94 -24.69 -18.35 12.63
CA ALA A 94 -25.66 -17.46 13.26
C ALA A 94 -25.08 -16.64 14.43
N TYR A 95 -23.97 -17.10 15.01
CA TYR A 95 -23.31 -16.50 16.18
C TYR A 95 -21.92 -15.95 15.88
N VAL A 96 -21.58 -15.81 14.59
CA VAL A 96 -20.30 -15.25 14.17
C VAL A 96 -20.57 -14.03 13.33
N LYS A 97 -20.02 -12.89 13.77
CA LYS A 97 -19.89 -11.72 12.92
C LYS A 97 -18.60 -11.88 12.14
N ILE A 98 -18.70 -12.09 10.83
CA ILE A 98 -17.52 -12.08 9.96
C ILE A 98 -16.95 -10.66 10.00
N ILE A 99 -15.67 -10.59 10.35
CA ILE A 99 -14.85 -9.41 10.11
C ILE A 99 -14.39 -9.60 8.67
N SER A 100 -15.19 -9.09 7.74
CA SER A 100 -14.66 -8.86 6.40
C SER A 100 -13.44 -7.98 6.57
N ASN A 101 -12.33 -8.29 5.90
CA ASN A 101 -11.31 -7.28 5.63
C ASN A 101 -11.90 -6.25 4.63
N SER A 102 -13.02 -5.65 5.01
CA SER A 102 -13.62 -4.42 4.50
C SER A 102 -13.65 -3.40 5.63
N ASP A 103 -12.67 -3.47 6.51
CA ASP A 103 -12.47 -2.51 7.57
C ASP A 103 -11.52 -1.42 7.04
N ASP A 104 -12.00 -0.77 5.96
CA ASP A 104 -11.92 0.68 5.77
C ASP A 104 -12.89 1.39 6.74
N ASN A 105 -13.20 0.79 7.89
CA ASN A 105 -13.88 1.48 8.98
C ASN A 105 -12.84 2.32 9.75
N ASN A 106 -12.24 3.23 8.99
CA ASN A 106 -11.73 4.49 9.51
C ASN A 106 -12.94 5.23 10.10
N ASN A 107 -13.38 4.85 11.30
CA ASN A 107 -14.37 5.57 12.10
C ASN A 107 -13.74 6.83 12.70
N GLY A 108 -12.80 7.40 11.96
CA GLY A 108 -12.06 8.54 12.36
C GLY A 108 -12.93 9.78 12.36
N THR A 109 -12.65 10.66 13.29
CA THR A 109 -13.43 11.88 13.49
C THR A 109 -12.58 13.09 13.15
N TYR A 110 -13.17 14.05 12.47
CA TYR A 110 -12.55 15.35 12.30
C TYR A 110 -12.68 16.17 13.59
N THR A 111 -11.59 16.82 13.99
CA THR A 111 -11.56 17.83 15.06
C THR A 111 -10.87 19.10 14.58
N SER A 112 -11.31 20.24 15.10
CA SER A 112 -10.64 21.53 14.92
C SER A 112 -9.60 21.80 16.03
N GLU A 113 -9.58 20.98 17.07
CA GLU A 113 -8.54 21.05 18.09
C GLU A 113 -7.21 20.56 17.51
N THR A 114 -6.17 21.39 17.64
CA THR A 114 -4.84 21.04 17.15
C THR A 114 -4.15 20.11 18.13
N PRO A 115 -3.78 18.87 17.75
CA PRO A 115 -3.08 17.99 18.66
C PRO A 115 -1.71 18.57 19.02
N LYS A 116 -1.27 18.31 20.26
CA LYS A 116 -0.08 18.93 20.86
C LYS A 116 1.17 18.73 20.01
N GLU A 117 1.32 17.56 19.42
CA GLU A 117 2.45 17.15 18.58
C GLU A 117 2.55 17.95 17.28
N TYR A 118 1.43 18.56 16.84
CA TYR A 118 1.33 19.35 15.62
C TYR A 118 1.37 20.86 15.89
N ALA A 119 1.22 21.29 17.14
CA ALA A 119 0.97 22.68 17.51
C ALA A 119 2.01 23.67 16.96
N SER A 120 3.31 23.35 17.04
CA SER A 120 4.37 24.23 16.55
C SER A 120 4.32 24.39 15.02
N TYR A 121 4.16 23.30 14.28
CA TYR A 121 4.09 23.29 12.81
C TYR A 121 2.88 24.10 12.32
N ILE A 122 1.73 23.86 12.93
CA ILE A 122 0.46 24.50 12.55
C ILE A 122 0.47 25.98 12.91
N SER A 123 1.07 26.36 14.04
CA SER A 123 1.23 27.77 14.42
C SER A 123 2.12 28.51 13.41
N ALA A 124 3.23 27.90 12.99
CA ALA A 124 4.13 28.49 12.00
C ALA A 124 3.45 28.69 10.62
N LEU A 125 2.59 27.75 10.21
CA LEU A 125 1.81 27.90 8.97
C LEU A 125 0.73 28.96 9.10
N LYS A 126 0.01 29.01 10.24
CA LYS A 126 -1.03 30.03 10.48
C LYS A 126 -0.47 31.45 10.58
N GLU A 127 0.75 31.61 11.09
CA GLU A 127 1.42 32.92 11.13
C GLU A 127 1.63 33.48 9.72
N LYS A 128 2.03 32.63 8.77
CA LYS A 128 2.25 33.02 7.37
C LYS A 128 0.97 33.05 6.55
N HIS A 129 0.02 32.17 6.88
CA HIS A 129 -1.24 31.98 6.16
C HIS A 129 -2.42 32.01 7.14
N PRO A 130 -2.82 33.19 7.64
CA PRO A 130 -3.85 33.32 8.66
C PRO A 130 -5.24 32.86 8.21
N ASN A 131 -5.47 32.77 6.90
CA ASN A 131 -6.74 32.32 6.32
C ASN A 131 -6.82 30.79 6.15
N TRP A 132 -5.74 30.05 6.41
CA TRP A 132 -5.76 28.60 6.29
C TRP A 132 -6.46 27.95 7.48
N THR A 133 -7.42 27.07 7.17
CA THR A 133 -8.15 26.30 8.16
C THR A 133 -7.65 24.88 8.19
N PHE A 134 -7.28 24.41 9.38
CA PHE A 134 -6.80 23.04 9.59
C PHE A 134 -7.87 22.24 10.33
N LYS A 135 -8.17 21.05 9.83
CA LYS A 135 -8.99 20.04 10.49
C LYS A 135 -8.16 18.77 10.59
N PHE A 136 -8.13 18.17 11.77
CA PHE A 136 -7.36 16.98 12.04
C PHE A 136 -8.28 15.78 11.98
N TYR A 137 -7.91 14.79 11.20
CA TYR A 137 -8.64 13.54 11.11
C TYR A 137 -7.95 12.50 12.00
N ASN A 138 -8.59 12.15 13.12
CA ASN A 138 -8.08 11.10 13.99
C ASN A 138 -8.53 9.75 13.46
N THR A 139 -7.62 8.96 12.91
CA THR A 139 -7.93 7.65 12.30
C THR A 139 -8.30 6.57 13.32
N GLY A 140 -7.96 6.76 14.60
CA GLY A 140 -8.05 5.71 15.62
C GLY A 140 -7.07 4.54 15.42
N LEU A 141 -6.13 4.67 14.48
CA LEU A 141 -5.14 3.64 14.19
C LEU A 141 -3.89 3.82 15.06
N GLU A 142 -3.38 2.71 15.59
CA GLU A 142 -2.10 2.69 16.30
C GLU A 142 -0.94 2.77 15.31
N TRP A 143 0.03 3.66 15.59
CA TRP A 143 1.18 3.92 14.72
C TRP A 143 1.97 2.64 14.38
N SER A 144 2.15 1.75 15.36
CA SER A 144 2.84 0.47 15.15
C SER A 144 2.13 -0.43 14.14
N ASP A 145 0.80 -0.42 14.12
CA ASP A 145 0.02 -1.26 13.21
C ASP A 145 0.04 -0.72 11.79
N VAL A 146 -0.04 0.61 11.63
CA VAL A 146 0.10 1.27 10.32
C VAL A 146 1.48 0.98 9.72
N VAL A 147 2.55 1.18 10.50
CA VAL A 147 3.92 0.91 10.05
C VAL A 147 4.09 -0.57 9.72
N LYS A 148 3.57 -1.48 10.56
CA LYS A 148 3.63 -2.92 10.30
C LYS A 148 2.88 -3.29 9.02
N GLY A 149 1.72 -2.69 8.77
CA GLY A 149 0.94 -2.87 7.55
C GLY A 149 1.71 -2.44 6.30
N GLU A 150 2.24 -1.23 6.31
CA GLU A 150 2.96 -0.63 5.17
C GLU A 150 4.33 -1.25 4.91
N THR A 151 4.94 -1.88 5.92
CA THR A 151 6.23 -2.57 5.79
C THR A 151 6.13 -4.04 5.38
N ARG A 152 4.91 -4.55 5.12
CA ARG A 152 4.71 -5.89 4.58
C ARG A 152 5.36 -6.03 3.19
N PRO A 153 5.86 -7.24 2.85
CA PRO A 153 6.39 -7.50 1.51
C PRO A 153 5.41 -7.15 0.41
N GLY A 154 5.86 -6.38 -0.57
CA GLY A 154 5.08 -6.02 -1.75
C GLY A 154 4.16 -4.80 -1.57
N ILE A 155 4.16 -4.16 -0.39
CA ILE A 155 3.29 -2.99 -0.13
C ILE A 155 4.01 -1.68 -0.48
N SER A 156 4.95 -1.24 0.37
CA SER A 156 5.70 -0.01 0.11
C SER A 156 6.96 -0.26 -0.74
N ALA A 157 7.00 0.32 -1.94
CA ALA A 157 8.12 0.23 -2.87
C ALA A 157 8.95 1.52 -2.90
N ILE A 158 10.27 1.38 -3.12
CA ILE A 158 11.21 2.49 -3.32
C ILE A 158 11.98 2.29 -4.63
N SER A 159 12.11 3.36 -5.40
CA SER A 159 12.88 3.35 -6.64
C SER A 159 14.36 3.04 -6.39
N GLY A 160 14.95 2.26 -7.28
CA GLY A 160 16.38 1.94 -7.27
C GLY A 160 17.30 3.13 -7.52
N THR A 161 16.76 4.27 -7.96
CA THR A 161 17.54 5.52 -8.04
C THR A 161 17.81 6.14 -6.67
N LYS A 162 17.06 5.74 -5.63
CA LYS A 162 17.29 6.17 -4.26
C LYS A 162 18.47 5.42 -3.63
N PRO A 163 19.09 6.00 -2.58
CA PRO A 163 20.19 5.34 -1.86
C PRO A 163 19.83 3.91 -1.44
N ILE A 164 20.80 3.00 -1.49
CA ILE A 164 20.56 1.59 -1.14
C ILE A 164 20.07 1.41 0.30
N SER A 165 20.42 2.34 1.21
CA SER A 165 19.95 2.36 2.59
C SER A 165 18.43 2.57 2.73
N TYR A 166 17.76 3.03 1.67
CA TYR A 166 16.30 3.22 1.68
C TYR A 166 15.55 1.92 1.39
N ARG A 167 16.27 0.87 0.99
CA ARG A 167 15.72 -0.44 0.68
C ARG A 167 15.73 -1.29 1.94
N SER A 168 14.65 -2.03 2.16
CA SER A 168 14.49 -2.86 3.35
C SER A 168 15.58 -3.91 3.43
N THR A 169 16.32 -4.00 4.54
CA THR A 169 17.27 -5.10 4.75
C THR A 169 16.59 -6.35 5.32
N SER A 170 15.35 -6.24 5.82
CA SER A 170 14.60 -7.39 6.35
C SER A 170 14.19 -8.39 5.28
N HIS A 171 14.26 -8.00 4.00
CA HIS A 171 13.93 -8.83 2.84
C HIS A 171 15.06 -8.92 1.81
N ASN A 172 16.26 -8.40 2.13
CA ASN A 172 17.37 -8.31 1.18
C ASN A 172 18.65 -8.87 1.78
N PHE A 173 19.00 -10.09 1.38
CA PHE A 173 20.20 -10.78 1.82
C PHE A 173 21.06 -11.18 0.62
N ARG A 174 22.13 -10.43 0.35
CA ARG A 174 23.10 -10.78 -0.70
C ARG A 174 23.54 -12.24 -0.53
N ASN A 175 23.64 -12.97 -1.64
CA ASN A 175 24.31 -14.26 -1.64
C ASN A 175 25.80 -14.03 -1.29
N GLY A 176 26.32 -14.80 -0.35
CA GLY A 176 27.74 -14.86 -0.02
C GLY A 176 28.27 -13.66 0.77
N VAL A 177 27.47 -13.07 1.66
CA VAL A 177 27.98 -11.98 2.52
C VAL A 177 29.05 -12.54 3.45
N THR A 178 30.29 -12.12 3.22
CA THR A 178 31.36 -12.26 4.21
C THR A 178 31.48 -10.96 4.99
N GLY A 179 31.36 -11.02 6.31
CA GLY A 179 31.46 -9.85 7.17
C GLY A 179 31.76 -10.21 8.62
N TYR A 180 31.71 -9.21 9.49
CA TYR A 180 32.14 -9.33 10.88
C TYR A 180 30.99 -9.06 11.85
N LEU A 181 30.89 -9.90 12.87
CA LEU A 181 29.91 -9.83 13.95
C LEU A 181 30.59 -9.71 15.30
N TYR A 182 29.94 -9.01 16.24
CA TYR A 182 30.36 -9.01 17.63
C TYR A 182 29.96 -10.33 18.29
N GLY A 183 30.95 -11.03 18.87
CA GLY A 183 30.80 -12.37 19.44
C GLY A 183 29.76 -12.50 20.54
N TYR A 184 29.47 -11.42 21.26
CA TYR A 184 28.49 -11.41 22.35
C TYR A 184 27.09 -11.82 21.89
N TYR A 185 26.76 -11.56 20.61
CA TYR A 185 25.43 -11.83 20.04
C TYR A 185 25.36 -13.10 19.20
N ILE A 186 26.34 -14.00 19.32
CA ILE A 186 26.34 -15.28 18.61
C ILE A 186 26.73 -16.44 19.53
N LYS A 187 26.16 -17.61 19.27
CA LYS A 187 26.53 -18.89 19.87
C LYS A 187 27.21 -19.75 18.81
N LEU A 188 28.49 -20.05 19.00
CA LEU A 188 29.26 -20.89 18.09
C LEU A 188 28.86 -22.37 18.24
N ASN A 189 28.68 -23.05 17.11
CA ASN A 189 28.33 -24.46 17.00
C ASN A 189 29.17 -25.09 15.87
N GLY A 190 30.47 -25.31 16.13
CA GLY A 190 31.42 -25.81 15.13
C GLY A 190 31.62 -24.80 14.00
N SER A 191 31.45 -25.23 12.75
CA SER A 191 31.54 -24.37 11.55
C SER A 191 30.33 -23.45 11.34
N LYS A 192 29.42 -23.36 12.31
CA LYS A 192 28.23 -22.50 12.27
C LYS A 192 28.17 -21.61 13.50
N ALA A 193 27.41 -20.52 13.41
CA ALA A 193 27.05 -19.68 14.55
C ALA A 193 25.55 -19.35 14.52
N THR A 194 24.90 -19.37 15.68
CA THR A 194 23.49 -18.96 15.83
C THR A 194 23.45 -17.55 16.43
N VAL A 195 22.69 -16.65 15.82
CA VAL A 195 22.49 -15.28 16.33
C VAL A 195 21.59 -15.31 17.56
N THR A 196 22.04 -14.72 18.66
CA THR A 196 21.35 -14.69 19.95
C THR A 196 20.87 -13.31 20.36
N ASN A 197 20.93 -12.31 19.47
CA ASN A 197 20.47 -10.96 19.75
C ASN A 197 18.96 -10.94 20.04
N THR A 198 18.56 -10.74 21.29
CA THR A 198 17.15 -10.69 21.71
C THR A 198 16.49 -9.35 21.43
N ASP A 199 17.29 -8.31 21.16
CA ASP A 199 16.82 -6.92 21.13
C ASP A 199 16.65 -6.41 19.67
N GLY A 200 16.79 -7.30 18.67
CA GLY A 200 16.55 -7.00 17.25
C GLY A 200 17.53 -7.69 16.29
N ASN A 201 17.68 -7.12 15.09
CA ASN A 201 18.59 -7.66 14.07
C ASN A 201 20.05 -7.31 14.41
N LEU A 202 20.96 -8.29 14.33
CA LEU A 202 22.39 -8.11 14.54
C LEU A 202 23.06 -7.58 13.27
N ASN A 203 23.82 -6.48 13.36
CA ASN A 203 24.50 -5.90 12.20
C ASN A 203 25.78 -6.65 11.82
N VAL A 204 25.87 -7.05 10.56
CA VAL A 204 27.08 -7.55 9.88
C VAL A 204 27.84 -6.37 9.29
N ARG A 205 29.13 -6.25 9.60
CA ARG A 205 29.98 -5.10 9.22
C ARG A 205 31.11 -5.51 8.27
N ASP A 206 31.67 -4.53 7.56
CA ASP A 206 32.82 -4.69 6.66
C ASP A 206 34.19 -4.70 7.37
N GLY A 207 34.20 -4.49 8.68
CA GLY A 207 35.39 -4.60 9.50
C GLY A 207 35.07 -4.78 10.99
N ILE A 208 36.14 -5.00 11.76
CA ILE A 208 36.10 -5.14 13.22
C ILE A 208 35.83 -3.76 13.86
N GLY A 209 34.90 -3.72 14.82
CA GLY A 209 34.60 -2.55 15.63
C GLY A 209 33.29 -1.83 15.29
N THR A 210 32.67 -1.18 16.28
CA THR A 210 31.41 -0.45 16.10
C THR A 210 31.56 0.92 15.43
N SER A 211 32.78 1.43 15.28
CA SER A 211 33.09 2.65 14.52
C SER A 211 33.02 2.42 13.01
N LYS A 212 32.95 1.17 12.54
CA LYS A 212 32.74 0.83 11.13
C LYS A 212 31.28 1.07 10.77
N THR A 213 31.02 2.11 9.97
CA THR A 213 29.68 2.59 9.63
C THR A 213 29.03 1.83 8.47
N ASN A 214 29.82 1.10 7.69
CA ASN A 214 29.31 0.30 6.58
C ASN A 214 28.72 -1.01 7.09
N ILE A 215 27.42 -0.98 7.36
CA ILE A 215 26.62 -2.18 7.63
C ILE A 215 26.37 -2.87 6.30
N ILE A 216 26.83 -4.12 6.17
CA ILE A 216 26.65 -4.93 4.96
C ILE A 216 25.23 -5.52 4.93
N CYS A 217 24.74 -6.00 6.07
CA CYS A 217 23.36 -6.45 6.29
C CYS A 217 23.08 -6.56 7.79
N SER A 218 21.83 -6.86 8.16
CA SER A 218 21.45 -7.20 9.53
C SER A 218 20.77 -8.58 9.54
N ILE A 219 21.07 -9.41 10.53
CA ILE A 219 20.59 -10.80 10.63
C ILE A 219 19.68 -10.97 11.86
N PRO A 220 18.47 -11.55 11.72
CA PRO A 220 17.54 -11.76 12.84
C PRO A 220 18.06 -12.72 13.91
N ALA A 221 17.49 -12.63 15.12
CA ALA A 221 17.65 -13.62 16.18
C ALA A 221 17.31 -15.04 15.67
N GLY A 222 18.06 -16.04 16.12
CA GLY A 222 17.89 -17.44 15.69
C GLY A 222 18.51 -17.79 14.34
N THR A 223 18.96 -16.80 13.55
CA THR A 223 19.62 -17.05 12.26
C THR A 223 20.89 -17.88 12.45
N VAL A 224 21.07 -18.91 11.62
CA VAL A 224 22.30 -19.71 11.57
C VAL A 224 23.16 -19.23 10.40
N VAL A 225 24.41 -18.88 10.68
CA VAL A 225 25.41 -18.42 9.69
C VAL A 225 26.62 -19.36 9.64
N ASP A 226 27.38 -19.33 8.55
CA ASP A 226 28.68 -20.01 8.50
C ASP A 226 29.69 -19.23 9.33
N TYR A 227 30.38 -19.93 10.22
CA TYR A 227 31.46 -19.37 10.99
C TYR A 227 32.79 -19.57 10.25
N LEU A 228 33.48 -18.47 9.92
CA LEU A 228 34.74 -18.50 9.18
C LEU A 228 35.98 -18.38 10.06
N GLY A 229 35.86 -17.77 11.25
CA GLY A 229 37.00 -17.65 12.17
C GLY A 229 36.92 -16.45 13.10
N PHE A 230 37.74 -16.47 14.14
CA PHE A 230 37.97 -15.30 14.98
C PHE A 230 38.72 -14.24 14.15
N ALA A 231 38.19 -13.03 14.12
CA ALA A 231 38.71 -11.95 13.29
C ALA A 231 39.66 -11.02 14.07
N GLY A 232 39.45 -10.88 15.39
CA GLY A 232 40.27 -10.02 16.24
C GLY A 232 39.45 -9.33 17.33
N THR A 233 40.15 -8.55 18.14
CA THR A 233 39.56 -7.76 19.23
C THR A 233 39.65 -6.28 18.88
N ASP A 234 38.55 -5.54 19.05
CA ASP A 234 38.56 -4.09 18.78
C ASP A 234 39.17 -3.27 19.93
N GLU A 235 39.29 -1.96 19.70
CA GLU A 235 39.84 -0.98 20.65
C GLU A 235 39.12 -0.95 22.01
N LYS A 236 37.90 -1.51 22.09
CA LYS A 236 37.09 -1.61 23.32
C LYS A 236 37.15 -3.00 23.95
N GLY A 237 38.06 -3.87 23.51
CA GLY A 237 38.22 -5.22 24.06
C GLY A 237 37.14 -6.21 23.58
N ARG A 238 36.38 -5.90 22.52
CA ARG A 238 35.31 -6.78 22.04
C ARG A 238 35.82 -7.75 20.98
N ASN A 239 35.49 -9.03 21.13
CA ASN A 239 35.87 -10.07 20.18
C ASN A 239 34.92 -10.12 18.98
N TRP A 240 35.48 -10.06 17.78
CA TRP A 240 34.75 -10.10 16.52
C TRP A 240 35.07 -11.37 15.75
N TYR A 241 34.07 -11.87 15.04
CA TYR A 241 34.12 -13.13 14.31
C TYR A 241 33.71 -12.88 12.87
N GLN A 242 34.47 -13.47 11.95
CA GLN A 242 34.15 -13.45 10.54
C GLN A 242 33.13 -14.57 10.26
N ILE A 243 32.11 -14.21 9.50
CA ILE A 243 31.04 -15.13 9.10
C ILE A 243 30.85 -15.07 7.59
N LYS A 244 30.29 -16.13 7.03
CA LYS A 244 29.66 -16.13 5.72
C LYS A 244 28.18 -16.39 5.91
N TYR A 245 27.36 -15.64 5.18
CA TYR A 245 25.93 -15.84 5.18
C TYR A 245 25.42 -15.89 3.75
N ASP A 246 25.04 -17.09 3.33
CA ASP A 246 24.31 -17.36 2.10
C ASP A 246 22.82 -17.47 2.45
N ASN A 247 22.01 -16.50 2.03
CA ASN A 247 20.56 -16.56 2.23
C ASN A 247 19.77 -16.42 0.93
N GLY A 248 20.39 -16.61 -0.24
CA GLY A 248 19.65 -16.86 -1.48
C GLY A 248 18.78 -15.73 -2.07
N TYR A 249 18.85 -14.48 -1.58
CA TYR A 249 17.98 -13.39 -2.08
C TYR A 249 18.76 -12.17 -2.62
N THR A 250 18.94 -12.09 -3.94
CA THR A 250 19.25 -10.81 -4.60
C THR A 250 18.14 -9.79 -4.34
N PHE A 251 18.47 -8.49 -4.25
CA PHE A 251 17.47 -7.41 -4.27
C PHE A 251 16.57 -7.62 -5.49
N THR A 252 15.41 -8.22 -5.26
CA THR A 252 14.50 -8.59 -6.32
C THR A 252 13.48 -7.47 -6.40
N PRO A 253 13.31 -6.83 -7.56
CA PRO A 253 12.27 -5.84 -7.72
C PRO A 253 10.91 -6.44 -7.34
N ILE A 254 10.14 -5.73 -6.53
CA ILE A 254 8.80 -6.14 -6.10
C ILE A 254 7.71 -5.59 -7.02
N GLU A 255 8.01 -4.52 -7.76
CA GLU A 255 7.13 -3.90 -8.75
C GLU A 255 7.96 -3.35 -9.91
N LYS A 256 7.61 -3.69 -11.15
CA LYS A 256 8.32 -3.21 -12.36
C LYS A 256 9.84 -3.50 -12.29
N PRO A 257 10.61 -3.17 -13.32
CA PRO A 257 12.06 -3.11 -13.18
C PRO A 257 12.43 -1.98 -12.20
N ASN A 258 13.37 -2.26 -11.29
CA ASN A 258 14.03 -1.26 -10.44
C ASN A 258 13.20 -0.66 -9.27
N TRP A 259 12.11 -1.29 -8.80
CA TRP A 259 11.49 -0.92 -7.52
C TRP A 259 11.63 -2.02 -6.48
N TYR A 260 12.13 -1.66 -5.30
CA TYR A 260 12.50 -2.58 -4.24
C TYR A 260 11.63 -2.32 -3.00
N GLN A 261 11.51 -3.29 -2.10
CA GLN A 261 10.86 -3.07 -0.81
C GLN A 261 11.50 -1.90 -0.07
N ALA A 262 10.70 -0.94 0.40
CA ALA A 262 11.15 0.20 1.19
C ALA A 262 11.52 -0.20 2.62
N HIS A 263 12.56 0.43 3.19
CA HIS A 263 12.99 0.23 4.57
C HIS A 263 11.96 0.79 5.55
N GLY A 264 11.75 0.12 6.70
CA GLY A 264 10.71 0.53 7.64
C GLY A 264 10.86 1.94 8.23
N GLN A 265 12.09 2.45 8.35
CA GLN A 265 12.31 3.85 8.74
C GLN A 265 11.97 4.84 7.63
N VAL A 266 12.12 4.44 6.35
CA VAL A 266 11.70 5.27 5.21
C VAL A 266 10.18 5.34 5.17
N VAL A 267 9.50 4.19 5.35
CA VAL A 267 8.04 4.14 5.45
C VAL A 267 7.54 5.05 6.58
N GLN A 268 8.12 4.94 7.79
CA GLN A 268 7.78 5.82 8.91
C GLN A 268 7.95 7.30 8.60
N TYR A 269 9.04 7.69 7.92
CA TYR A 269 9.26 9.07 7.54
C TYR A 269 8.17 9.60 6.61
N TYR A 270 7.76 8.82 5.61
CA TYR A 270 6.73 9.23 4.65
C TYR A 270 5.30 9.14 5.19
N LEU A 271 5.06 8.31 6.21
CA LEU A 271 3.75 8.23 6.87
C LEU A 271 3.52 9.33 7.92
N ASP A 272 4.58 9.95 8.45
CA ASP A 272 4.48 10.97 9.49
C ASP A 272 4.16 12.35 8.88
N PRO A 273 2.93 12.89 9.06
CA PRO A 273 2.54 14.13 8.39
C PRO A 273 3.38 15.32 8.83
N ARG A 274 3.98 15.27 10.04
CA ARG A 274 4.81 16.37 10.59
C ARG A 274 6.04 16.66 9.72
N ASN A 275 6.50 15.69 8.94
CA ASN A 275 7.61 15.88 8.00
C ASN A 275 7.24 16.73 6.77
N PHE A 276 5.95 17.01 6.56
CA PHE A 276 5.41 17.66 5.36
C PHE A 276 4.53 18.88 5.70
N LEU A 277 4.58 19.39 6.94
CA LEU A 277 3.87 20.61 7.35
C LEU A 277 4.71 21.86 7.12
N ASP A 278 5.05 22.08 5.86
CA ASP A 278 5.70 23.29 5.34
C ASP A 278 4.82 23.94 4.25
N GLU A 279 5.13 25.19 3.85
CA GLU A 279 4.32 25.98 2.91
C GLU A 279 4.16 25.35 1.51
N GLN A 280 4.95 24.33 1.17
CA GLN A 280 4.90 23.63 -0.12
C GLN A 280 4.23 22.25 0.02
N SER A 281 4.69 21.45 0.97
CA SER A 281 4.28 20.04 1.09
C SER A 281 2.91 19.88 1.73
N VAL A 282 2.43 20.87 2.51
CA VAL A 282 1.14 20.83 3.21
C VAL A 282 -0.06 20.58 2.29
N PHE A 283 0.03 20.96 1.02
CA PHE A 283 -1.04 20.76 0.04
C PHE A 283 -1.31 19.29 -0.29
N MET A 284 -0.43 18.35 0.10
CA MET A 284 -0.76 16.92 0.02
C MET A 284 -1.94 16.52 0.93
N PHE A 285 -2.29 17.38 1.90
CA PHE A 285 -3.42 17.21 2.82
C PHE A 285 -4.61 18.12 2.48
N GLU A 286 -4.60 18.77 1.31
CA GLU A 286 -5.71 19.62 0.87
C GLU A 286 -7.00 18.78 0.75
N ASN A 287 -8.11 19.33 1.22
CA ASN A 287 -9.41 18.72 0.98
C ASN A 287 -9.75 18.78 -0.52
N LEU A 288 -9.78 17.63 -1.18
CA LEU A 288 -10.11 17.54 -2.60
C LEU A 288 -11.61 17.65 -2.88
N GLY A 289 -12.45 17.80 -1.85
CA GLY A 289 -13.88 18.10 -1.99
C GLY A 289 -14.17 19.58 -2.25
N PHE A 290 -15.32 19.87 -2.88
CA PHE A 290 -15.76 21.25 -3.09
C PHE A 290 -16.10 21.94 -1.76
N ASP A 291 -15.46 23.08 -1.51
CA ASP A 291 -15.76 23.99 -0.41
C ASP A 291 -15.88 25.43 -0.94
N SER A 292 -17.08 26.00 -0.92
CA SER A 292 -17.33 27.38 -1.39
C SER A 292 -16.74 28.47 -0.51
N SER A 293 -16.31 28.13 0.72
CA SER A 293 -15.62 29.07 1.61
C SER A 293 -14.12 29.18 1.30
N ALA A 294 -13.54 28.15 0.68
CA ALA A 294 -12.12 28.09 0.34
C ALA A 294 -11.86 28.34 -1.15
N HIS A 295 -12.78 27.90 -2.03
CA HIS A 295 -12.60 27.98 -3.47
C HIS A 295 -13.28 29.21 -4.07
N THR A 296 -12.60 29.84 -5.02
CA THR A 296 -13.12 30.99 -5.77
C THR A 296 -12.74 30.88 -7.24
N VAL A 297 -13.53 31.49 -8.13
CA VAL A 297 -13.20 31.57 -9.56
C VAL A 297 -11.82 32.23 -9.78
N ALA A 298 -11.48 33.27 -9.00
CA ALA A 298 -10.19 33.95 -9.10
C ALA A 298 -9.00 33.04 -8.71
N GLY A 299 -9.18 32.16 -7.72
CA GLY A 299 -8.17 31.16 -7.37
C GLY A 299 -7.98 30.13 -8.49
N VAL A 300 -9.08 29.66 -9.10
CA VAL A 300 -9.01 28.78 -10.28
C VAL A 300 -8.29 29.47 -11.43
N GLN A 301 -8.61 30.74 -11.70
CA GLN A 301 -7.95 31.54 -12.73
C GLN A 301 -6.44 31.64 -12.49
N SER A 302 -6.01 31.85 -11.25
CA SER A 302 -4.58 31.94 -10.90
C SER A 302 -3.81 30.65 -11.19
N ILE A 303 -4.47 29.49 -11.10
CA ILE A 303 -3.90 28.20 -11.49
C ILE A 303 -3.81 28.12 -13.03
N LEU A 304 -4.91 28.44 -13.71
CA LEU A 304 -5.03 28.39 -15.17
C LEU A 304 -4.22 29.47 -15.90
N ASP A 305 -3.77 30.51 -15.21
CA ASP A 305 -2.91 31.54 -15.81
C ASP A 305 -1.60 30.96 -16.33
N LYS A 306 -1.14 29.85 -15.73
CA LYS A 306 0.03 29.08 -16.15
C LYS A 306 -0.23 28.27 -17.43
N ALA A 307 -1.47 28.06 -17.84
CA ALA A 307 -1.84 27.29 -19.02
C ALA A 307 -2.12 28.19 -20.24
N ALA A 308 -1.40 27.92 -21.33
CA ALA A 308 -1.58 28.62 -22.61
C ALA A 308 -2.92 28.29 -23.29
N TRP A 309 -3.46 27.09 -23.02
CA TRP A 309 -4.72 26.62 -23.62
C TRP A 309 -5.97 27.13 -22.90
N ALA A 310 -5.86 27.56 -21.64
CA ALA A 310 -6.98 28.01 -20.81
C ALA A 310 -7.22 29.52 -20.91
N LYS A 311 -7.25 30.06 -22.13
CA LYS A 311 -7.44 31.50 -22.39
C LYS A 311 -8.79 31.76 -23.06
N GLY A 312 -9.41 32.89 -22.70
CA GLY A 312 -10.72 33.29 -23.23
C GLY A 312 -11.88 32.54 -22.58
N THR A 313 -12.87 32.17 -23.38
CA THR A 313 -14.15 31.61 -22.90
C THR A 313 -14.47 30.27 -23.56
N VAL A 314 -15.29 29.48 -22.89
CA VAL A 314 -15.92 28.26 -23.38
C VAL A 314 -17.43 28.45 -23.45
N GLN A 315 -18.06 27.78 -24.43
CA GLN A 315 -19.52 27.74 -24.53
C GLN A 315 -20.06 26.56 -23.72
N THR A 316 -20.97 26.85 -22.81
CA THR A 316 -21.69 25.85 -22.02
C THR A 316 -22.77 25.16 -22.87
N THR A 317 -23.35 24.07 -22.36
CA THR A 317 -24.41 23.34 -23.09
C THR A 317 -25.72 24.14 -23.19
N ASP A 318 -25.97 25.04 -22.23
CA ASP A 318 -27.10 25.98 -22.22
C ASP A 318 -26.81 27.28 -22.99
N GLY A 319 -25.68 27.39 -23.69
CA GLY A 319 -25.36 28.51 -24.58
C GLY A 319 -24.78 29.75 -23.89
N ARG A 320 -24.35 29.65 -22.63
CA ARG A 320 -23.60 30.72 -21.96
C ARG A 320 -22.15 30.71 -22.42
N SER A 321 -21.56 31.90 -22.49
CA SER A 321 -20.14 32.10 -22.73
C SER A 321 -19.45 32.44 -21.40
N ILE A 322 -18.69 31.50 -20.84
CA ILE A 322 -18.03 31.66 -19.54
C ILE A 322 -16.53 31.46 -19.66
N SER A 323 -15.74 32.01 -18.76
CA SER A 323 -14.30 31.73 -18.69
C SER A 323 -14.02 30.26 -18.40
N TYR A 324 -12.81 29.80 -18.72
CA TYR A 324 -12.35 28.48 -18.29
C TYR A 324 -12.41 28.34 -16.76
N ALA A 325 -12.01 29.38 -16.02
CA ALA A 325 -12.03 29.35 -14.56
C ALA A 325 -13.45 29.14 -14.00
N GLU A 326 -14.46 29.81 -14.57
CA GLU A 326 -15.87 29.59 -14.22
C GLU A 326 -16.30 28.16 -14.56
N ALA A 327 -15.92 27.63 -15.72
CA ALA A 327 -16.28 26.26 -16.11
C ALA A 327 -15.72 25.21 -15.14
N PHE A 328 -14.45 25.34 -14.73
CA PHE A 328 -13.84 24.45 -13.73
C PHE A 328 -14.49 24.63 -12.35
N TYR A 329 -14.81 25.86 -11.95
CA TYR A 329 -15.49 26.14 -10.68
C TYR A 329 -16.91 25.54 -10.64
N GLU A 330 -17.71 25.77 -11.68
CA GLU A 330 -19.06 25.21 -11.80
C GLU A 330 -19.03 23.67 -11.87
N ALA A 331 -18.05 23.08 -12.57
CA ALA A 331 -17.87 21.63 -12.62
C ALA A 331 -17.52 21.04 -11.24
N GLY A 332 -16.59 21.66 -10.52
CA GLY A 332 -16.23 21.27 -9.16
C GLY A 332 -17.42 21.37 -8.20
N GLN A 333 -18.18 22.47 -8.27
CA GLN A 333 -19.40 22.64 -7.50
C GLN A 333 -20.44 21.55 -7.80
N LYS A 334 -20.66 21.24 -9.08
CA LYS A 334 -21.67 20.28 -9.52
C LYS A 334 -21.38 18.86 -9.01
N TYR A 335 -20.12 18.44 -9.02
CA TYR A 335 -19.73 17.07 -8.68
C TYR A 335 -19.06 16.92 -7.31
N GLY A 336 -18.98 18.00 -6.52
CA GLY A 336 -18.42 17.95 -5.17
C GLY A 336 -16.89 17.83 -5.12
N VAL A 337 -16.19 18.22 -6.19
CA VAL A 337 -14.72 18.14 -6.29
C VAL A 337 -14.10 19.54 -6.21
N SER A 338 -12.93 19.66 -5.58
CA SER A 338 -12.16 20.91 -5.53
C SER A 338 -11.87 21.40 -6.95
N PRO A 339 -12.29 22.63 -7.32
CA PRO A 339 -12.00 23.19 -8.63
C PRO A 339 -10.52 23.58 -8.76
N TYR A 340 -9.79 23.76 -7.64
CA TYR A 340 -8.34 23.93 -7.65
C TYR A 340 -7.63 22.63 -7.99
N HIS A 341 -8.10 21.49 -7.44
CA HIS A 341 -7.63 20.16 -7.82
C HIS A 341 -7.87 19.88 -9.31
N LEU A 342 -9.10 20.13 -9.80
CA LEU A 342 -9.45 19.91 -11.21
C LEU A 342 -8.56 20.74 -12.14
N ALA A 343 -8.43 22.04 -11.89
CA ALA A 343 -7.59 22.92 -12.71
C ALA A 343 -6.11 22.51 -12.65
N SER A 344 -5.58 22.22 -11.46
CA SER A 344 -4.17 21.83 -11.28
C SER A 344 -3.87 20.51 -11.99
N ARG A 345 -4.77 19.52 -11.87
CA ARG A 345 -4.66 18.24 -12.56
C ARG A 345 -4.72 18.45 -14.07
N ALA A 346 -5.66 19.24 -14.59
CA ALA A 346 -5.71 19.53 -16.02
C ALA A 346 -4.40 20.14 -16.55
N VAL A 347 -3.85 21.13 -15.85
CA VAL A 347 -2.55 21.73 -16.22
C VAL A 347 -1.41 20.71 -16.17
N GLN A 348 -1.39 19.81 -15.18
CA GLN A 348 -0.38 18.77 -15.05
C GLN A 348 -0.49 17.72 -16.18
N GLU A 349 -1.71 17.33 -16.54
CA GLU A 349 -2.00 16.25 -17.50
C GLU A 349 -1.72 16.65 -18.95
N VAL A 350 -2.16 17.84 -19.36
CA VAL A 350 -1.92 18.33 -20.73
C VAL A 350 -0.74 19.30 -20.85
N GLY A 351 -0.09 19.61 -19.73
CA GLY A 351 1.02 20.55 -19.66
C GLY A 351 0.58 22.02 -19.71
N ALA A 352 1.42 22.89 -19.13
CA ALA A 352 1.24 24.35 -19.17
C ALA A 352 1.24 24.90 -20.60
N SER A 353 2.13 24.38 -21.44
CA SER A 353 2.16 24.73 -22.86
C SER A 353 0.92 24.21 -23.59
N GLY A 354 0.29 23.13 -23.11
CA GLY A 354 -0.80 22.39 -23.74
C GLY A 354 -0.34 21.24 -24.64
N SER A 355 -1.29 20.37 -25.01
CA SER A 355 -1.15 19.27 -25.97
C SER A 355 -2.31 19.29 -26.97
N ASP A 356 -2.26 18.53 -28.07
CA ASP A 356 -3.38 18.49 -29.02
C ASP A 356 -4.73 18.18 -28.36
N ALA A 357 -4.73 17.42 -27.26
CA ALA A 357 -5.92 17.13 -26.47
C ALA A 357 -6.46 18.35 -25.68
N ALA A 358 -5.63 19.34 -25.40
CA ALA A 358 -6.03 20.60 -24.80
C ALA A 358 -6.66 21.58 -25.80
N TRP A 359 -6.18 21.58 -27.05
CA TRP A 359 -6.71 22.46 -28.11
C TRP A 359 -7.80 21.83 -28.97
N GLY A 360 -7.99 20.51 -28.88
CA GLY A 360 -8.81 19.77 -29.83
C GLY A 360 -8.24 19.79 -31.24
N SER A 361 -6.92 19.93 -31.38
CA SER A 361 -6.22 20.14 -32.66
C SER A 361 -5.67 18.85 -33.27
N ASN A 362 -5.86 17.70 -32.63
CA ASN A 362 -5.35 16.44 -33.15
C ASN A 362 -5.99 16.13 -34.53
N SER A 363 -5.17 15.77 -35.51
CA SER A 363 -5.63 15.56 -36.88
C SER A 363 -6.61 14.38 -37.05
N THR A 364 -6.49 13.33 -36.22
CA THR A 364 -7.38 12.16 -36.28
C THR A 364 -8.67 12.39 -35.50
N TYR A 365 -8.56 13.07 -34.35
CA TYR A 365 -9.68 13.37 -33.45
C TYR A 365 -9.94 14.88 -33.38
N ASN A 366 -10.11 15.51 -34.54
CA ASN A 366 -10.25 16.96 -34.64
C ASN A 366 -11.51 17.44 -33.89
N GLY A 367 -11.33 18.45 -33.02
CA GLY A 367 -12.38 18.98 -32.15
C GLY A 367 -12.64 18.19 -30.87
N ILE A 368 -11.87 17.14 -30.58
CA ILE A 368 -12.00 16.35 -29.35
C ILE A 368 -11.00 16.81 -28.29
N TYR A 369 -11.52 17.10 -27.11
CA TYR A 369 -10.75 17.59 -25.97
C TYR A 369 -10.61 16.49 -24.90
N ASN A 370 -9.46 16.42 -24.24
CA ASN A 370 -9.25 15.56 -23.06
C ASN A 370 -8.23 16.21 -22.11
N PHE A 371 -8.72 17.05 -21.20
CA PHE A 371 -7.87 17.80 -20.27
C PHE A 371 -7.22 16.95 -19.16
N TYR A 372 -7.72 15.73 -18.93
CA TYR A 372 -7.32 14.90 -17.78
C TYR A 372 -6.67 13.58 -18.20
N SER A 373 -6.30 13.44 -19.48
CA SER A 373 -5.74 12.21 -20.05
C SER A 373 -6.57 10.95 -19.79
N ILE A 374 -7.89 11.08 -19.59
CA ILE A 374 -8.75 9.95 -19.22
C ILE A 374 -8.81 8.95 -20.38
N GLY A 375 -8.52 7.68 -20.09
CA GLY A 375 -8.43 6.61 -21.08
C GLY A 375 -7.08 6.51 -21.81
N ALA A 376 -6.09 7.35 -21.48
CA ALA A 376 -4.75 7.31 -22.08
C ALA A 376 -3.86 6.21 -21.44
N ASN A 377 -3.99 4.97 -21.91
CA ASN A 377 -3.19 3.85 -21.38
C ASN A 377 -1.76 3.83 -21.91
N THR A 378 -1.59 4.05 -23.22
CA THR A 378 -0.27 4.07 -23.88
C THR A 378 0.13 5.46 -24.39
N GLY A 379 -0.81 6.40 -24.39
CA GLY A 379 -0.57 7.79 -24.74
C GLY A 379 -1.85 8.54 -25.12
N MET A 380 -1.68 9.78 -25.58
CA MET A 380 -2.75 10.72 -25.88
C MET A 380 -3.80 10.18 -26.88
N MET A 381 -3.38 9.39 -27.87
CA MET A 381 -4.29 8.86 -28.90
C MET A 381 -5.36 7.93 -28.31
N ASP A 382 -5.02 7.11 -27.30
CA ASP A 382 -5.99 6.26 -26.62
C ASP A 382 -7.02 7.11 -25.86
N GLY A 383 -6.54 8.17 -25.19
CA GLY A 383 -7.38 9.10 -24.45
C GLY A 383 -8.32 9.90 -25.36
N LEU A 384 -7.84 10.34 -26.53
CA LEU A 384 -8.66 11.02 -27.54
C LEU A 384 -9.66 10.08 -28.19
N ASN A 385 -9.25 8.84 -28.49
CA ASN A 385 -10.16 7.81 -28.96
C ASN A 385 -11.30 7.61 -27.96
N TRP A 386 -10.97 7.39 -26.69
CA TRP A 386 -11.97 7.23 -25.63
C TRP A 386 -12.88 8.45 -25.51
N ALA A 387 -12.33 9.67 -25.49
CA ALA A 387 -13.09 10.91 -25.40
C ALA A 387 -14.01 11.17 -26.62
N SER A 388 -13.67 10.63 -27.79
CA SER A 388 -14.44 10.78 -29.03
C SER A 388 -15.67 9.87 -29.14
N GLN A 389 -15.74 8.79 -28.35
CA GLN A 389 -16.86 7.85 -28.38
C GLN A 389 -18.09 8.42 -27.67
N SER A 390 -19.29 7.97 -28.02
CA SER A 390 -20.48 8.23 -27.19
C SER A 390 -20.43 7.39 -25.91
N GLY A 391 -20.88 7.94 -24.78
CA GLY A 391 -20.97 7.19 -23.53
C GLY A 391 -21.14 8.06 -22.29
N ASN A 392 -20.85 7.47 -21.13
CA ASN A 392 -20.90 8.15 -19.82
C ASN A 392 -19.99 9.38 -19.77
N TYR A 393 -20.22 10.21 -18.75
CA TYR A 393 -19.43 11.42 -18.45
C TYR A 393 -19.56 12.51 -19.54
N GLY A 394 -20.74 12.64 -20.14
CA GLY A 394 -21.01 13.68 -21.14
C GLY A 394 -20.23 13.53 -22.46
N ARG A 395 -19.72 12.34 -22.76
CA ARG A 395 -19.01 12.05 -24.01
C ARG A 395 -19.98 11.97 -25.21
N PRO A 396 -19.57 12.38 -26.42
CA PRO A 396 -18.21 12.75 -26.80
C PRO A 396 -17.82 14.15 -26.31
N TRP A 397 -16.55 14.30 -25.93
CA TRP A 397 -15.97 15.57 -25.46
C TRP A 397 -15.57 16.46 -26.63
N ASN A 398 -16.56 16.78 -27.47
CA ASN A 398 -16.41 17.58 -28.68
C ASN A 398 -16.46 19.10 -28.44
N THR A 399 -16.37 19.52 -27.17
CA THR A 399 -16.12 20.90 -26.75
C THR A 399 -15.24 20.88 -25.51
N ALA A 400 -14.47 21.95 -25.31
CA ALA A 400 -13.67 22.13 -24.09
C ALA A 400 -14.55 22.03 -22.84
N TYR A 401 -15.73 22.66 -22.83
CA TYR A 401 -16.67 22.60 -21.70
C TYR A 401 -17.08 21.17 -21.35
N LYS A 402 -17.42 20.34 -22.34
CA LYS A 402 -17.77 18.93 -22.09
C LYS A 402 -16.62 18.13 -21.52
N SER A 403 -15.39 18.38 -21.97
CA SER A 403 -14.20 17.74 -21.43
C SER A 403 -13.95 18.13 -19.97
N ILE A 404 -14.12 19.41 -19.62
CA ILE A 404 -13.98 19.93 -18.24
C ILE A 404 -15.01 19.27 -17.31
N VAL A 405 -16.30 19.35 -17.68
CA VAL A 405 -17.43 18.86 -16.86
C VAL A 405 -17.44 17.33 -16.79
N GLY A 406 -17.24 16.65 -17.92
CA GLY A 406 -17.20 15.20 -17.98
C GLY A 406 -16.00 14.61 -17.25
N GLY A 407 -14.83 15.23 -17.35
CA GLY A 407 -13.67 14.80 -16.58
C GLY A 407 -13.83 15.05 -15.08
N ALA A 408 -14.50 16.13 -14.68
CA ALA A 408 -14.83 16.36 -13.27
C ALA A 408 -15.77 15.28 -12.72
N GLU A 409 -16.78 14.86 -13.50
CA GLU A 409 -17.68 13.75 -13.13
C GLU A 409 -16.94 12.41 -13.01
N PHE A 410 -15.90 12.18 -13.81
CA PHE A 410 -15.08 10.97 -13.73
C PHE A 410 -14.16 10.96 -12.50
N ILE A 411 -13.70 12.13 -12.07
CA ILE A 411 -12.77 12.30 -10.94
C ILE A 411 -13.51 12.26 -9.59
N ALA A 412 -14.76 12.72 -9.56
CA ALA A 412 -15.65 12.60 -8.41
C ALA A 412 -15.97 11.14 -8.10
#